data_AF-A0A949TEH1-F1
#
_entry.id   AF-A0A949TEH1-F1
#
_cell.length_a   1.000
_cell.length_b   1.000
_cell.length_c   1.000
_cell.angle_alpha   90.00
_cell.angle_beta   90.00
_cell.angle_gamma   90.00
#
_symmetry.space_group_name_H-M   'P 1'
#
loop_
_entity.id
_entity.type
_entity.pdbx_description
1 polymer ?
#
loop_
_entity_poly.entity_id
_entity_poly.type
_entity_poly.pdbx_seq_one_letter_code
_entity_poly.pdbx_strand_id
1 'polypeptide(L)'
;MNNKYFYLNEHVFTRRSDVVNPGKTIFNPAWSTVKTLKGKDQIVGSSSISFNLGVSVEVAAEAIGQGSNPANSVEFTTKSKLNIDGIINEGNIYTNRGRDIVSGTANAQIAAIAQTVSEAIAIANTVDATAIANSIASVEIAAVANGIKNSGKISTGLGSDTVIGEATASVAAVATATIDVTAIVSTIAQTPMSESLKAVAGGFATSLAQAKVLATGINNRYGEIATGSGADNITATATSYSATYAQAQVSAVAVAPPDNQALALTVVEAIAQTQDIAIAIDNKYGHINTGYGADIVEATANASDRAIAIYNRHGNIKTGYGTDKIEARAAASEAYGIYGGDIRTGYGADTLKVYVTGSKAYGIYGGDIRTGYGADTLEAYATGSEAYGIYGGDIRTGYGADTLKASSFGGGVNIKMGYGNDYVEGFGQATIYGGEDFDTLSLGSYNKSDFNIQIDNDFTVFELGGTVMRTSEFEQYSFADGDYSFHNLIA
;
A
#
# COMPACT_ATOMS: atom_id res chain seq x y z
N MET A 1 18.13 -6.15 31.68
CA MET A 1 17.18 -6.64 30.65
C MET A 1 16.83 -5.45 29.77
N ASN A 2 17.49 -5.31 28.61
CA ASN A 2 17.13 -4.28 27.64
C ASN A 2 15.78 -4.67 27.03
N ASN A 3 14.70 -4.15 27.60
CA ASN A 3 13.36 -4.55 27.19
C ASN A 3 13.08 -3.95 25.81
N LYS A 4 13.19 -4.79 24.77
CA LYS A 4 12.97 -4.49 23.34
C LYS A 4 11.65 -3.73 23.11
N TYR A 5 10.68 -3.98 23.98
CA TYR A 5 9.35 -3.39 23.90
C TYR A 5 9.04 -2.54 25.14
N PHE A 6 8.10 -1.62 24.96
CA PHE A 6 7.29 -1.08 26.05
C PHE A 6 5.98 -1.87 26.13
N TYR A 7 5.70 -2.49 27.26
CA TYR A 7 4.49 -3.30 27.46
C TYR A 7 3.32 -2.39 27.84
N LEU A 8 2.38 -2.18 26.92
CA LEU A 8 1.27 -1.22 27.13
C LEU A 8 0.35 -1.64 28.27
N ASN A 9 0.22 -2.94 28.50
CA ASN A 9 -0.60 -3.52 29.56
C ASN A 9 -0.11 -3.20 30.99
N GLU A 10 1.11 -2.67 31.12
CA GLU A 10 1.68 -2.25 32.39
C GLU A 10 1.39 -0.76 32.70
N HIS A 11 0.90 -0.01 31.71
CA HIS A 11 0.56 1.41 31.87
C HIS A 11 -0.89 1.59 32.34
N VAL A 12 -1.09 2.50 33.30
CA VAL A 12 -2.41 2.82 33.87
C VAL A 12 -2.83 4.21 33.41
N PHE A 13 -3.81 4.27 32.51
CA PHE A 13 -4.43 5.52 32.08
C PHE A 13 -5.31 6.11 33.19
N THR A 14 -5.34 7.43 33.25
CA THR A 14 -6.10 8.25 34.19
C THR A 14 -7.33 8.86 33.51
N ARG A 15 -8.08 9.69 34.23
CA ARG A 15 -9.23 10.45 33.69
C ARG A 15 -8.83 11.81 33.09
N ARG A 16 -7.54 12.04 32.91
CA ARG A 16 -6.95 13.23 32.27
C ARG A 16 -6.31 12.76 30.95
N SER A 17 -5.89 13.71 30.12
CA SER A 17 -5.04 13.39 28.97
C SER A 17 -3.72 12.77 29.41
N ASP A 18 -3.50 11.53 29.01
CA ASP A 18 -2.25 10.79 29.22
C ASP A 18 -1.50 10.59 27.90
N VAL A 19 -0.17 10.54 27.96
CA VAL A 19 0.69 10.32 26.79
C VAL A 19 1.64 9.17 27.07
N VAL A 20 1.50 8.09 26.30
CA VAL A 20 2.42 6.96 26.25
C VAL A 20 3.26 7.09 24.99
N ASN A 21 4.46 7.64 25.12
CA ASN A 21 5.42 7.74 24.02
C ASN A 21 6.83 7.34 24.52
N PRO A 22 7.16 6.05 24.53
CA PRO A 22 8.42 5.56 25.06
C PRO A 22 9.60 5.72 24.07
N GLY A 23 9.38 6.26 22.87
CA GLY A 23 10.40 6.36 21.81
C GLY A 23 10.87 5.00 21.27
N LYS A 24 10.11 3.92 21.51
CA LYS A 24 10.39 2.55 21.08
C LYS A 24 9.09 1.81 20.75
N THR A 25 9.19 0.60 20.20
CA THR A 25 8.03 -0.25 19.90
C THR A 25 7.16 -0.46 21.13
N ILE A 26 5.85 -0.24 20.98
CA ILE A 26 4.84 -0.59 21.97
C ILE A 26 4.29 -1.98 21.65
N PHE A 27 4.15 -2.83 22.67
CA PHE A 27 3.54 -4.15 22.55
C PHE A 27 2.33 -4.28 23.50
N ASN A 28 1.20 -4.70 22.95
CA ASN A 28 0.01 -5.10 23.69
C ASN A 28 -0.28 -6.59 23.42
N PRO A 29 -0.03 -7.49 24.39
CA PRO A 29 -0.13 -8.94 24.17
C PRO A 29 -1.58 -9.40 24.03
N ALA A 30 -1.79 -10.57 23.41
CA ALA A 30 -3.11 -11.12 23.08
C ALA A 30 -4.12 -11.20 24.25
N TRP A 31 -3.63 -11.43 25.47
CA TRP A 31 -4.46 -11.56 26.67
C TRP A 31 -4.74 -10.22 27.35
N SER A 32 -4.19 -9.11 26.85
CA SER A 32 -4.31 -7.79 27.47
C SER A 32 -5.52 -7.01 26.97
N THR A 33 -6.07 -6.20 27.87
CA THR A 33 -7.06 -5.17 27.56
C THR A 33 -6.59 -3.85 28.12
N VAL A 34 -6.30 -2.91 27.23
CA VAL A 34 -5.91 -1.54 27.55
C VAL A 34 -7.11 -0.63 27.36
N LYS A 35 -7.35 0.26 28.31
CA LYS A 35 -8.45 1.22 28.28
C LYS A 35 -7.93 2.60 28.62
N THR A 36 -7.93 3.51 27.66
CA THR A 36 -7.77 4.95 27.96
C THR A 36 -9.14 5.43 28.49
N LEU A 37 -9.19 6.24 29.55
CA LEU A 37 -10.47 6.42 30.29
C LEU A 37 -11.26 7.63 29.77
N LYS A 38 -10.76 8.83 30.06
CA LYS A 38 -11.34 10.11 29.68
C LYS A 38 -10.17 11.04 29.39
N GLY A 39 -10.18 11.75 28.29
CA GLY A 39 -9.11 12.70 28.04
C GLY A 39 -8.89 12.99 26.57
N LYS A 40 -7.63 13.28 26.27
CA LYS A 40 -7.10 13.29 24.91
C LYS A 40 -5.84 12.46 24.99
N ASP A 41 -6.04 11.17 25.10
CA ASP A 41 -5.00 10.21 25.42
C ASP A 41 -4.19 9.90 24.16
N GLN A 42 -2.90 9.59 24.31
CA GLN A 42 -2.04 9.29 23.17
C GLN A 42 -1.23 8.02 23.45
N ILE A 43 -1.21 7.11 22.49
CA ILE A 43 -0.43 5.88 22.47
C ILE A 43 0.46 5.96 21.23
N VAL A 44 1.71 6.37 21.38
CA VAL A 44 2.63 6.63 20.28
C VAL A 44 3.80 5.65 20.36
N GLY A 45 3.80 4.65 19.51
CA GLY A 45 4.90 3.72 19.31
C GLY A 45 5.76 4.13 18.13
N SER A 46 7.07 4.13 18.31
CA SER A 46 8.02 4.49 17.25
C SER A 46 9.19 3.52 17.24
N SER A 47 9.64 3.06 16.08
CA SER A 47 10.80 2.19 16.00
C SER A 47 11.57 2.42 14.72
N SER A 48 12.89 2.48 14.83
CA SER A 48 13.77 2.71 13.69
C SER A 48 15.04 1.89 13.86
N ILE A 49 15.42 1.16 12.81
CA ILE A 49 16.68 0.44 12.73
C ILE A 49 17.26 0.67 11.35
N SER A 50 18.53 1.06 11.32
CA SER A 50 19.34 1.09 10.11
C SER A 50 20.43 0.04 10.23
N PHE A 51 20.63 -0.74 9.18
CA PHE A 51 21.67 -1.77 9.10
C PHE A 51 22.60 -1.51 7.91
N ASN A 52 23.90 -1.70 8.13
CA ASN A 52 24.90 -1.67 7.06
C ASN A 52 25.21 -3.10 6.59
N LEU A 53 24.77 -3.44 5.37
CA LEU A 53 24.96 -4.74 4.74
C LEU A 53 26.45 -5.14 4.64
N GLY A 54 27.36 -4.17 4.49
CA GLY A 54 28.79 -4.49 4.38
C GLY A 54 29.40 -5.04 5.67
N VAL A 55 28.84 -4.72 6.85
CA VAL A 55 29.29 -5.29 8.14
C VAL A 55 29.03 -6.79 8.20
N SER A 56 27.91 -7.26 7.64
CA SER A 56 27.66 -8.70 7.54
C SER A 56 28.75 -9.39 6.72
N VAL A 57 29.16 -8.79 5.60
CA VAL A 57 30.17 -9.41 4.73
C VAL A 57 31.54 -9.49 5.39
N GLU A 58 31.92 -8.49 6.18
CA GLU A 58 33.12 -8.52 7.03
C GLU A 58 33.07 -9.70 8.01
N VAL A 59 31.97 -9.84 8.77
CA VAL A 59 31.75 -10.95 9.71
C VAL A 59 31.82 -12.31 9.02
N ALA A 60 31.26 -12.42 7.80
CA ALA A 60 31.32 -13.66 7.05
C ALA A 60 32.74 -14.01 6.60
N ALA A 61 33.48 -13.01 6.12
CA ALA A 61 34.84 -13.17 5.63
C ALA A 61 35.81 -13.52 6.77
N GLU A 62 35.65 -12.92 7.95
CA GLU A 62 36.40 -13.28 9.16
C GLU A 62 36.12 -14.71 9.62
N ALA A 63 34.85 -15.12 9.67
CA ALA A 63 34.47 -16.47 10.08
C ALA A 63 35.07 -17.53 9.14
N ILE A 64 35.05 -17.28 7.82
CA ILE A 64 35.69 -18.16 6.83
C ILE A 64 37.21 -18.19 7.01
N GLY A 65 37.84 -17.03 7.23
CA GLY A 65 39.28 -16.95 7.50
C GLY A 65 39.72 -17.71 8.75
N GLN A 66 38.80 -17.90 9.71
CA GLN A 66 39.00 -18.70 10.92
C GLN A 66 38.58 -20.18 10.77
N GLY A 67 38.19 -20.62 9.57
CA GLY A 67 37.75 -22.00 9.30
C GLY A 67 36.35 -22.33 9.84
N SER A 68 35.54 -21.32 10.15
CA SER A 68 34.17 -21.44 10.66
C SER A 68 33.15 -21.21 9.54
N ASN A 69 31.94 -21.75 9.71
CA ASN A 69 30.84 -21.50 8.77
C ASN A 69 30.09 -20.21 9.16
N PRO A 70 30.13 -19.14 8.35
CA PRO A 70 29.45 -17.88 8.64
C PRO A 70 27.93 -18.01 8.69
N ALA A 71 27.32 -19.01 8.04
CA ALA A 71 25.88 -19.25 8.10
C ALA A 71 25.38 -19.60 9.51
N ASN A 72 26.27 -20.02 10.43
CA ASN A 72 25.92 -20.32 11.82
C ASN A 72 25.96 -19.08 12.74
N SER A 73 26.38 -17.93 12.21
CA SER A 73 26.39 -16.67 12.94
C SER A 73 24.97 -16.13 13.06
N VAL A 74 24.40 -16.21 14.27
CA VAL A 74 23.10 -15.58 14.61
C VAL A 74 23.17 -14.08 14.32
N GLU A 75 24.33 -13.46 14.52
CA GLU A 75 24.56 -12.03 14.31
C GLU A 75 24.53 -11.63 12.82
N PHE A 76 24.94 -12.53 11.92
CA PHE A 76 24.92 -12.34 10.47
C PHE A 76 23.50 -12.48 9.88
N THR A 77 22.74 -13.48 10.35
CA THR A 77 21.39 -13.77 9.85
C THR A 77 20.28 -12.90 10.45
N THR A 78 20.38 -12.50 11.74
CA THR A 78 19.36 -11.62 12.35
C THR A 78 19.47 -10.16 11.95
N LYS A 79 20.65 -9.70 11.49
CA LYS A 79 20.85 -8.30 11.13
C LYS A 79 20.45 -7.98 9.68
N SER A 80 20.49 -8.95 8.77
CA SER A 80 20.06 -8.76 7.37
C SER A 80 18.54 -8.77 7.17
N LYS A 81 17.81 -9.26 8.18
CA LYS A 81 16.34 -9.28 8.24
C LYS A 81 15.85 -8.33 9.31
N LEU A 82 15.51 -7.12 8.91
CA LEU A 82 14.89 -6.13 9.77
C LEU A 82 13.37 -6.32 9.73
N ASN A 83 12.80 -6.63 10.90
CA ASN A 83 11.36 -6.60 11.10
C ASN A 83 11.05 -5.66 12.26
N ILE A 84 10.37 -4.56 11.95
CA ILE A 84 10.19 -3.44 12.85
C ILE A 84 8.72 -3.06 12.87
N ASP A 85 8.20 -2.88 14.07
CA ASP A 85 6.84 -2.46 14.30
C ASP A 85 6.83 -1.20 15.19
N GLY A 86 6.01 -0.20 14.86
CA GLY A 86 5.77 0.93 15.75
C GLY A 86 4.91 0.51 16.93
N ILE A 87 3.76 -0.10 16.64
CA ILE A 87 2.87 -0.74 17.59
C ILE A 87 2.60 -2.18 17.16
N ILE A 88 2.67 -3.11 18.10
CA ILE A 88 2.18 -4.49 17.95
C ILE A 88 0.98 -4.64 18.89
N ASN A 89 -0.22 -4.77 18.32
CA ASN A 89 -1.45 -5.03 19.05
C ASN A 89 -1.99 -6.42 18.73
N GLU A 90 -1.86 -7.33 19.69
CA GLU A 90 -2.48 -8.65 19.65
C GLU A 90 -3.72 -8.73 20.54
N GLY A 91 -3.82 -7.85 21.55
CA GLY A 91 -4.92 -7.78 22.50
C GLY A 91 -5.98 -6.73 22.11
N ASN A 92 -6.62 -6.15 23.12
CA ASN A 92 -7.62 -5.11 22.93
C ASN A 92 -7.11 -3.74 23.40
N ILE A 93 -7.31 -2.70 22.58
CA ILE A 93 -7.11 -1.30 22.95
C ILE A 93 -8.44 -0.58 22.80
N TYR A 94 -8.92 0.05 23.87
CA TYR A 94 -10.13 0.86 23.89
C TYR A 94 -9.80 2.30 24.27
N THR A 95 -10.09 3.28 23.41
CA THR A 95 -9.85 4.70 23.76
C THR A 95 -11.02 5.36 24.52
N ASN A 96 -12.19 4.72 24.52
CA ASN A 96 -13.38 5.09 25.30
C ASN A 96 -13.95 6.51 25.10
N ARG A 97 -13.39 7.57 25.67
CA ARG A 97 -13.97 8.92 25.56
C ARG A 97 -12.89 9.95 25.45
N GLY A 98 -12.94 10.74 24.40
CA GLY A 98 -11.93 11.76 24.21
C GLY A 98 -11.77 12.20 22.78
N ARG A 99 -10.64 12.84 22.55
CA ARG A 99 -10.02 12.90 21.21
C ARG A 99 -8.71 12.19 21.36
N ASP A 100 -8.76 10.88 21.27
CA ASP A 100 -7.66 10.00 21.60
C ASP A 100 -6.85 9.63 20.36
N ILE A 101 -5.60 9.25 20.59
CA ILE A 101 -4.61 8.95 19.57
C ILE A 101 -3.93 7.62 19.81
N VAL A 102 -3.84 6.81 18.76
CA VAL A 102 -3.03 5.59 18.70
C VAL A 102 -2.19 5.65 17.43
N SER A 103 -0.87 5.63 17.56
CA SER A 103 0.05 5.99 16.49
C SER A 103 1.27 5.09 16.44
N GLY A 104 1.63 4.65 15.23
CA GLY A 104 2.72 3.73 15.03
C GLY A 104 3.66 4.18 13.92
N THR A 105 4.94 4.36 14.21
CA THR A 105 5.94 4.68 13.18
C THR A 105 7.00 3.60 13.14
N ALA A 106 7.27 3.06 11.95
CA ALA A 106 8.34 2.09 11.73
C ALA A 106 9.22 2.50 10.55
N ASN A 107 10.53 2.54 10.76
CA ASN A 107 11.52 2.80 9.72
C ASN A 107 12.58 1.69 9.71
N ALA A 108 12.55 0.85 8.68
CA ALA A 108 13.52 -0.20 8.44
C ALA A 108 14.42 0.18 7.26
N GLN A 109 15.70 0.42 7.53
CA GLN A 109 16.66 0.79 6.50
C GLN A 109 17.79 -0.22 6.44
N ILE A 110 18.05 -0.77 5.25
CA ILE A 110 19.26 -1.51 4.95
C ILE A 110 20.04 -0.69 3.94
N ALA A 111 21.27 -0.33 4.27
CA ALA A 111 22.15 0.40 3.37
C ALA A 111 23.47 -0.36 3.20
N ALA A 112 24.21 -0.09 2.14
CA ALA A 112 25.62 -0.46 2.04
C ALA A 112 26.49 0.80 2.09
N ILE A 113 27.63 0.72 2.77
CA ILE A 113 28.63 1.79 2.79
C ILE A 113 29.81 1.36 1.91
N ALA A 114 30.31 2.27 1.07
CA ALA A 114 31.34 1.92 0.07
C ALA A 114 32.59 1.34 0.72
N GLN A 115 33.00 1.90 1.86
CA GLN A 115 34.12 1.40 2.67
C GLN A 115 33.96 -0.06 3.06
N THR A 116 32.80 -0.46 3.60
CA THR A 116 32.58 -1.84 4.06
C THR A 116 32.49 -2.83 2.90
N VAL A 117 32.04 -2.38 1.72
CA VAL A 117 32.09 -3.19 0.49
C VAL A 117 33.52 -3.35 -0.01
N SER A 118 34.33 -2.28 0.04
CA SER A 118 35.75 -2.34 -0.33
C SER A 118 36.56 -3.25 0.60
N GLU A 119 36.29 -3.20 1.90
CA GLU A 119 36.90 -4.08 2.91
C GLU A 119 36.53 -5.55 2.65
N ALA A 120 35.26 -5.84 2.35
CA ALA A 120 34.82 -7.18 1.96
C ALA A 120 35.56 -7.72 0.73
N ILE A 121 35.74 -6.92 -0.31
CA ILE A 121 36.52 -7.31 -1.49
C ILE A 121 37.99 -7.53 -1.13
N ALA A 122 38.56 -6.68 -0.29
CA ALA A 122 39.93 -6.81 0.18
C ALA A 122 40.15 -8.13 0.95
N ILE A 123 39.24 -8.49 1.87
CA ILE A 123 39.31 -9.77 2.59
C ILE A 123 39.13 -10.94 1.62
N ALA A 124 38.23 -10.85 0.64
CA ALA A 124 38.04 -11.88 -0.38
C ALA A 124 39.26 -12.12 -1.27
N ASN A 125 40.23 -11.21 -1.31
CA ASN A 125 41.53 -11.45 -1.96
C ASN A 125 42.48 -12.31 -1.10
N THR A 126 42.18 -12.48 0.19
CA THR A 126 43.04 -13.18 1.16
C THR A 126 42.47 -14.54 1.62
N VAL A 127 41.20 -14.82 1.31
CA VAL A 127 40.50 -16.08 1.66
C VAL A 127 39.79 -16.67 0.43
N ASP A 128 39.05 -17.77 0.59
CA ASP A 128 38.27 -18.37 -0.50
C ASP A 128 37.10 -17.46 -0.93
N ALA A 129 37.30 -16.77 -2.06
CA ALA A 129 36.31 -15.88 -2.66
C ALA A 129 34.99 -16.57 -3.00
N THR A 130 35.01 -17.87 -3.35
CA THR A 130 33.81 -18.65 -3.65
C THR A 130 33.01 -18.90 -2.38
N ALA A 131 33.69 -19.23 -1.29
CA ALA A 131 33.06 -19.42 0.02
C ALA A 131 32.41 -18.12 0.53
N ILE A 132 33.05 -16.97 0.33
CA ILE A 132 32.46 -15.65 0.63
C ILE A 132 31.23 -15.41 -0.24
N ALA A 133 31.34 -15.58 -1.56
CA ALA A 133 30.24 -15.35 -2.49
C ALA A 133 29.01 -16.18 -2.13
N ASN A 134 29.19 -17.47 -1.83
CA ASN A 134 28.13 -18.36 -1.40
C ASN A 134 27.51 -17.92 -0.06
N SER A 135 28.33 -17.41 0.86
CA SER A 135 27.86 -16.90 2.14
C SER A 135 27.02 -15.63 1.98
N ILE A 136 27.47 -14.70 1.14
CA ILE A 136 26.70 -13.49 0.78
C ILE A 136 25.39 -13.90 0.09
N ALA A 137 25.47 -14.77 -0.92
CA ALA A 137 24.31 -15.24 -1.69
C ALA A 137 23.24 -15.92 -0.82
N SER A 138 23.64 -16.52 0.31
CA SER A 138 22.72 -17.14 1.28
C SER A 138 22.02 -16.15 2.21
N VAL A 139 22.41 -14.86 2.19
CA VAL A 139 21.82 -13.84 3.05
C VAL A 139 20.42 -13.49 2.56
N GLU A 140 19.41 -13.80 3.37
CA GLU A 140 18.08 -13.22 3.20
C GLU A 140 18.13 -11.74 3.59
N ILE A 141 18.00 -10.85 2.60
CA ILE A 141 17.92 -9.41 2.81
C ILE A 141 16.44 -9.03 2.85
N ALA A 142 15.97 -8.58 4.00
CA ALA A 142 14.58 -8.16 4.14
C ALA A 142 14.45 -6.93 5.04
N ALA A 143 13.82 -5.88 4.53
CA ALA A 143 13.40 -4.72 5.30
C ALA A 143 11.87 -4.72 5.39
N VAL A 144 11.34 -5.04 6.57
CA VAL A 144 9.90 -5.08 6.84
C VAL A 144 9.59 -4.07 7.94
N ALA A 145 8.72 -3.12 7.61
CA ALA A 145 8.24 -2.10 8.54
C ALA A 145 6.70 -2.15 8.59
N ASN A 146 6.13 -2.28 9.80
CA ASN A 146 4.72 -2.03 10.04
C ASN A 146 4.58 -0.84 10.97
N GLY A 147 3.87 0.22 10.59
CA GLY A 147 3.61 1.29 11.54
C GLY A 147 2.74 0.76 12.70
N ILE A 148 1.62 0.11 12.37
CA ILE A 148 0.76 -0.61 13.33
C ILE A 148 0.51 -2.02 12.82
N LYS A 149 0.85 -3.02 13.63
CA LYS A 149 0.51 -4.42 13.41
C LYS A 149 -0.62 -4.82 14.34
N ASN A 150 -1.84 -4.87 13.83
CA ASN A 150 -3.05 -5.20 14.57
C ASN A 150 -3.60 -6.57 14.16
N SER A 151 -3.45 -7.55 15.04
CA SER A 151 -4.15 -8.84 14.94
C SER A 151 -5.22 -9.01 16.03
N GLY A 152 -5.32 -8.04 16.94
CA GLY A 152 -6.37 -7.96 17.95
C GLY A 152 -7.43 -6.93 17.57
N LYS A 153 -7.87 -6.16 18.55
CA LYS A 153 -8.88 -5.11 18.38
C LYS A 153 -8.36 -3.74 18.80
N ILE A 154 -8.58 -2.75 17.95
CA ILE A 154 -8.50 -1.33 18.30
C ILE A 154 -9.91 -0.76 18.18
N SER A 155 -10.45 -0.26 19.29
CA SER A 155 -11.78 0.33 19.33
C SER A 155 -11.70 1.75 19.85
N THR A 156 -12.05 2.72 19.02
CA THR A 156 -12.27 4.08 19.50
C THR A 156 -13.68 4.21 20.08
N GLY A 157 -13.93 5.27 20.84
CA GLY A 157 -15.14 5.41 21.62
C GLY A 157 -15.93 6.66 21.25
N LEU A 158 -16.43 7.39 22.24
CA LEU A 158 -17.17 8.63 21.99
C LEU A 158 -16.22 9.82 21.86
N GLY A 159 -16.37 10.56 20.78
CA GLY A 159 -15.61 11.74 20.43
C GLY A 159 -15.01 11.60 19.04
N SER A 160 -14.46 12.69 18.50
CA SER A 160 -13.66 12.61 17.27
C SER A 160 -12.31 12.02 17.63
N ASP A 161 -12.23 10.69 17.62
CA ASP A 161 -11.02 9.96 17.87
C ASP A 161 -10.18 9.87 16.61
N THR A 162 -8.91 9.68 16.87
CA THR A 162 -7.87 9.94 15.92
C THR A 162 -6.76 9.02 16.32
N VAL A 163 -6.96 7.71 16.15
CA VAL A 163 -5.83 6.80 15.83
C VAL A 163 -4.96 7.70 14.87
N ILE A 164 -3.65 8.07 15.06
CA ILE A 164 -2.81 9.05 14.22
C ILE A 164 -1.42 8.53 13.77
N GLY A 165 -0.68 9.19 12.89
CA GLY A 165 0.80 9.19 12.78
C GLY A 165 1.23 10.31 11.83
N GLU A 166 2.27 11.06 12.16
CA GLU A 166 2.40 12.41 11.61
C GLU A 166 2.72 12.46 10.10
N ALA A 167 2.21 13.46 9.35
CA ALA A 167 1.86 14.81 9.83
C ALA A 167 0.44 15.34 9.52
N THR A 168 -0.21 15.78 10.62
CA THR A 168 -1.48 16.54 10.81
C THR A 168 -2.83 15.81 10.66
N ALA A 169 -3.37 15.35 11.80
CA ALA A 169 -4.66 14.65 12.03
C ALA A 169 -4.78 13.19 11.49
N SER A 170 -5.29 12.25 12.31
CA SER A 170 -5.61 10.79 12.12
C SER A 170 -4.69 9.67 11.54
N VAL A 171 -5.14 8.38 11.59
CA VAL A 171 -4.27 7.19 11.93
C VAL A 171 -3.11 7.12 11.07
N ALA A 172 -1.95 6.86 11.58
CA ALA A 172 -0.86 6.70 10.69
C ALA A 172 0.06 5.76 11.40
N ALA A 173 -0.14 4.57 10.91
CA ALA A 173 1.00 3.81 10.64
C ALA A 173 1.78 4.43 9.46
N VAL A 174 2.98 4.96 9.74
CA VAL A 174 3.97 5.29 8.72
C VAL A 174 5.00 4.18 8.70
N ALA A 175 5.10 3.50 7.57
CA ALA A 175 6.17 2.55 7.32
C ALA A 175 7.05 3.05 6.18
N THR A 176 8.34 3.18 6.47
CA THR A 176 9.37 3.35 5.45
C THR A 176 10.28 2.13 5.48
N ALA A 177 10.38 1.45 4.35
CA ALA A 177 11.32 0.36 4.16
C ALA A 177 12.23 0.73 2.99
N THR A 178 13.55 0.77 3.22
CA THR A 178 14.50 1.19 2.19
C THR A 178 15.68 0.23 2.10
N ILE A 179 16.02 -0.19 0.88
CA ILE A 179 17.31 -0.80 0.54
C ILE A 179 18.06 0.15 -0.38
N ASP A 180 19.15 0.77 0.10
CA ASP A 180 20.06 1.58 -0.73
C ASP A 180 21.45 0.94 -0.81
N VAL A 181 21.79 0.44 -1.99
CA VAL A 181 23.04 -0.26 -2.27
C VAL A 181 23.88 0.43 -3.34
N THR A 182 23.68 1.74 -3.54
CA THR A 182 24.41 2.52 -4.54
C THR A 182 25.93 2.48 -4.34
N ALA A 183 26.35 2.38 -3.08
CA ALA A 183 27.74 2.18 -2.73
C ALA A 183 28.35 0.88 -3.30
N ILE A 184 27.59 -0.21 -3.42
CA ILE A 184 28.08 -1.48 -3.97
C ILE A 184 28.46 -1.30 -5.44
N VAL A 185 27.56 -0.71 -6.21
CA VAL A 185 27.75 -0.48 -7.65
C VAL A 185 28.91 0.49 -7.89
N SER A 186 29.01 1.55 -7.10
CA SER A 186 30.16 2.48 -7.16
C SER A 186 31.48 1.79 -6.85
N THR A 187 31.54 0.94 -5.82
CA THR A 187 32.76 0.21 -5.47
C THR A 187 33.17 -0.77 -6.56
N ILE A 188 32.22 -1.52 -7.13
CA ILE A 188 32.49 -2.43 -8.26
C ILE A 188 33.02 -1.68 -9.47
N ALA A 189 32.42 -0.53 -9.81
CA ALA A 189 32.84 0.30 -10.92
C ALA A 189 34.29 0.79 -10.80
N GLN A 190 34.78 1.03 -9.58
CA GLN A 190 36.09 1.64 -9.31
C GLN A 190 37.19 0.63 -8.94
N THR A 191 36.83 -0.58 -8.51
CA THR A 191 37.80 -1.58 -8.03
C THR A 191 38.44 -2.32 -9.22
N PRO A 192 39.77 -2.49 -9.28
CA PRO A 192 40.40 -3.29 -10.34
C PRO A 192 39.82 -4.70 -10.44
N MET A 193 39.61 -5.18 -11.67
CA MET A 193 39.02 -6.49 -11.92
C MET A 193 39.84 -7.62 -11.28
N SER A 194 39.18 -8.49 -10.51
CA SER A 194 39.76 -9.70 -9.94
C SER A 194 38.70 -10.80 -9.81
N GLU A 195 39.13 -12.06 -9.67
CA GLU A 195 38.20 -13.17 -9.42
C GLU A 195 37.45 -12.98 -8.09
N SER A 196 38.09 -12.40 -7.08
CA SER A 196 37.43 -12.04 -5.82
C SER A 196 36.37 -10.95 -5.99
N LEU A 197 36.61 -9.94 -6.84
CA LEU A 197 35.61 -8.92 -7.16
C LEU A 197 34.39 -9.55 -7.84
N LYS A 198 34.60 -10.42 -8.84
CA LYS A 198 33.52 -11.13 -9.54
C LYS A 198 32.70 -11.98 -8.57
N ALA A 199 33.36 -12.73 -7.70
CA ALA A 199 32.72 -13.59 -6.73
C ALA A 199 31.86 -12.79 -5.74
N VAL A 200 32.41 -11.72 -5.15
CA VAL A 200 31.68 -10.86 -4.20
C VAL A 200 30.50 -10.16 -4.88
N ALA A 201 30.70 -9.60 -6.08
CA ALA A 201 29.63 -8.97 -6.83
C ALA A 201 28.51 -9.95 -7.23
N GLY A 202 28.86 -11.16 -7.66
CA GLY A 202 27.89 -12.22 -7.95
C GLY A 202 27.12 -12.67 -6.70
N GLY A 203 27.80 -12.74 -5.55
CA GLY A 203 27.19 -12.96 -4.24
C GLY A 203 26.12 -11.91 -3.94
N PHE A 204 26.47 -10.62 -4.02
CA PHE A 204 25.51 -9.53 -3.83
C PHE A 204 24.36 -9.55 -4.81
N ALA A 205 24.63 -9.78 -6.10
CA ALA A 205 23.57 -9.86 -7.12
C ALA A 205 22.55 -10.96 -6.76
N THR A 206 23.02 -12.13 -6.32
CA THR A 206 22.13 -13.23 -5.93
C THR A 206 21.24 -12.87 -4.74
N SER A 207 21.81 -12.28 -3.68
CA SER A 207 21.04 -11.91 -2.48
C SER A 207 20.07 -10.76 -2.75
N LEU A 208 20.48 -9.77 -3.55
CA LEU A 208 19.67 -8.58 -3.87
C LEU A 208 18.51 -8.93 -4.81
N ALA A 209 18.70 -9.86 -5.75
CA ALA A 209 17.62 -10.36 -6.59
C ALA A 209 16.51 -11.06 -5.79
N GLN A 210 16.83 -11.60 -4.61
CA GLN A 210 15.87 -12.23 -3.69
C GLN A 210 15.43 -11.31 -2.55
N ALA A 211 15.94 -10.07 -2.51
CA ALA A 211 15.67 -9.16 -1.42
C ALA A 211 14.21 -8.72 -1.40
N LYS A 212 13.73 -8.40 -0.20
CA LYS A 212 12.36 -7.97 0.03
C LYS A 212 12.30 -6.66 0.81
N VAL A 213 11.58 -5.70 0.26
CA VAL A 213 11.23 -4.44 0.91
C VAL A 213 9.71 -4.42 1.06
N LEU A 214 9.23 -4.38 2.29
CA LEU A 214 7.81 -4.33 2.59
C LEU A 214 7.53 -3.24 3.62
N ALA A 215 6.90 -2.16 3.17
CA ALA A 215 6.30 -1.17 4.04
C ALA A 215 4.81 -1.45 4.14
N THR A 216 4.31 -1.68 5.35
CA THR A 216 2.88 -1.69 5.62
C THR A 216 2.55 -0.58 6.59
N GLY A 217 1.63 0.31 6.24
CA GLY A 217 1.07 1.24 7.22
C GLY A 217 0.34 0.41 8.27
N ILE A 218 -0.97 0.30 8.14
CA ILE A 218 -1.77 -0.50 9.06
C ILE A 218 -1.81 -1.93 8.53
N ASN A 219 -1.22 -2.85 9.27
CA ASN A 219 -1.42 -4.28 9.06
C ASN A 219 -2.57 -4.75 9.95
N ASN A 220 -3.81 -4.66 9.45
CA ASN A 220 -5.04 -5.10 10.11
C ASN A 220 -5.46 -6.51 9.69
N ARG A 221 -4.49 -7.35 9.29
CA ARG A 221 -4.80 -8.68 8.81
C ARG A 221 -5.35 -9.55 9.94
N TYR A 222 -6.57 -10.07 9.75
CA TYR A 222 -7.34 -10.77 10.79
C TYR A 222 -7.71 -9.92 12.02
N GLY A 223 -7.40 -8.62 12.02
CA GLY A 223 -7.69 -7.70 13.11
C GLY A 223 -9.03 -7.00 12.94
N GLU A 224 -9.42 -6.28 13.98
CA GLU A 224 -10.56 -5.39 13.97
C GLU A 224 -10.12 -3.96 14.32
N ILE A 225 -10.53 -3.00 13.50
CA ILE A 225 -10.52 -1.58 13.84
C ILE A 225 -11.97 -1.11 13.81
N ALA A 226 -12.47 -0.67 14.96
CA ALA A 226 -13.80 -0.11 15.09
C ALA A 226 -13.69 1.31 15.62
N THR A 227 -14.24 2.29 14.92
CA THR A 227 -14.43 3.62 15.48
C THR A 227 -15.87 3.80 15.97
N GLY A 228 -16.06 4.79 16.83
CA GLY A 228 -17.19 4.83 17.75
C GLY A 228 -18.24 5.83 17.28
N SER A 229 -18.33 6.97 17.97
CA SER A 229 -19.21 8.05 17.52
C SER A 229 -18.48 9.38 17.58
N GLY A 230 -18.55 10.13 16.49
CA GLY A 230 -17.78 11.36 16.27
C GLY A 230 -17.21 11.35 14.86
N ALA A 231 -16.61 12.45 14.41
CA ALA A 231 -15.85 12.41 13.16
C ALA A 231 -14.52 11.70 13.44
N ASP A 232 -14.48 10.40 13.18
CA ASP A 232 -13.34 9.52 13.42
C ASP A 232 -12.53 9.34 12.15
N ASN A 233 -11.23 9.10 12.30
CA ASN A 233 -10.38 8.97 11.13
C ASN A 233 -9.34 7.84 11.26
N ILE A 234 -9.17 7.09 10.17
CA ILE A 234 -8.20 6.02 9.97
C ILE A 234 -7.34 6.37 8.75
N THR A 235 -6.15 6.91 8.96
CA THR A 235 -5.22 7.21 7.87
C THR A 235 -4.12 6.12 7.80
N ALA A 236 -3.41 5.95 6.68
CA ALA A 236 -2.21 5.13 6.63
C ALA A 236 -1.31 5.56 5.49
N THR A 237 0.01 5.54 5.72
CA THR A 237 0.99 5.81 4.68
C THR A 237 2.03 4.71 4.66
N ALA A 238 2.23 4.11 3.50
CA ALA A 238 3.31 3.16 3.26
C ALA A 238 4.20 3.68 2.15
N THR A 239 5.50 3.66 2.38
CA THR A 239 6.47 4.01 1.38
C THR A 239 7.61 3.01 1.39
N SER A 240 7.80 2.35 0.27
CA SER A 240 8.88 1.39 0.11
C SER A 240 9.78 1.83 -1.04
N TYR A 241 11.07 1.61 -0.87
CA TYR A 241 12.07 1.91 -1.87
C TYR A 241 13.09 0.78 -1.86
N SER A 242 12.98 -0.16 -2.78
CA SER A 242 14.20 -0.83 -3.26
C SER A 242 14.95 0.17 -4.12
N ALA A 243 16.28 0.07 -4.26
CA ALA A 243 17.11 1.01 -5.04
C ALA A 243 16.85 0.94 -6.56
N THR A 244 15.59 0.95 -6.99
CA THR A 244 15.15 0.81 -8.36
C THR A 244 15.21 2.17 -9.05
N TYR A 245 16.22 2.27 -9.91
CA TYR A 245 16.18 3.02 -11.17
C TYR A 245 15.75 4.49 -11.10
N ALA A 246 16.69 5.36 -10.69
CA ALA A 246 16.59 6.78 -11.03
C ALA A 246 17.98 7.36 -11.33
N GLN A 247 18.40 7.24 -12.60
CA GLN A 247 19.42 8.06 -13.31
C GLN A 247 20.85 8.19 -12.72
N ALA A 248 21.08 7.90 -11.45
CA ALA A 248 22.35 8.10 -10.75
C ALA A 248 23.38 6.99 -11.03
N GLN A 249 22.93 5.76 -11.31
CA GLN A 249 23.84 4.62 -11.51
C GLN A 249 24.26 4.38 -12.96
N VAL A 250 23.54 4.90 -13.95
CA VAL A 250 24.01 4.93 -15.35
C VAL A 250 25.34 5.66 -15.41
N SER A 251 25.51 6.72 -14.63
CA SER A 251 26.76 7.49 -14.56
C SER A 251 27.93 6.67 -14.01
N ALA A 252 27.72 5.94 -12.90
CA ALA A 252 28.77 5.14 -12.27
C ALA A 252 29.16 3.92 -13.13
N VAL A 253 28.17 3.25 -13.74
CA VAL A 253 28.42 2.16 -14.68
C VAL A 253 29.09 2.68 -15.95
N ALA A 254 28.62 3.80 -16.53
CA ALA A 254 29.14 4.33 -17.80
C ALA A 254 30.60 4.78 -17.74
N VAL A 255 31.09 5.22 -16.57
CA VAL A 255 32.50 5.62 -16.39
C VAL A 255 33.41 4.49 -15.92
N ALA A 256 32.87 3.29 -15.65
CA ALA A 256 33.65 2.13 -15.24
C ALA A 256 34.46 1.55 -16.43
N PRO A 257 35.60 0.88 -16.16
CA PRO A 257 36.30 0.08 -17.17
C PRO A 257 35.37 -0.96 -17.81
N PRO A 258 35.51 -1.29 -19.12
CA PRO A 258 34.56 -2.17 -19.84
C PRO A 258 34.24 -3.49 -19.11
N ASP A 259 35.26 -4.14 -18.56
CA ASP A 259 35.09 -5.41 -17.84
C ASP A 259 34.25 -5.25 -16.55
N ASN A 260 34.36 -4.11 -15.88
CA ASN A 260 33.59 -3.79 -14.67
C ASN A 260 32.16 -3.32 -14.99
N GLN A 261 31.91 -2.79 -16.19
CA GLN A 261 30.57 -2.35 -16.60
C GLN A 261 29.59 -3.51 -16.57
N ALA A 262 29.97 -4.66 -17.14
CA ALA A 262 29.14 -5.86 -17.17
C ALA A 262 28.81 -6.35 -15.74
N LEU A 263 29.81 -6.39 -14.86
CA LEU A 263 29.64 -6.85 -13.49
C LEU A 263 28.77 -5.90 -12.67
N ALA A 264 28.98 -4.59 -12.81
CA ALA A 264 28.18 -3.56 -12.17
C ALA A 264 26.73 -3.62 -12.67
N LEU A 265 26.52 -3.84 -13.97
CA LEU A 265 25.19 -3.99 -14.56
C LEU A 265 24.45 -5.22 -14.01
N THR A 266 25.13 -6.35 -13.81
CA THR A 266 24.52 -7.54 -13.17
C THR A 266 23.97 -7.23 -11.78
N VAL A 267 24.69 -6.44 -10.97
CA VAL A 267 24.21 -6.03 -9.65
C VAL A 267 23.03 -5.07 -9.76
N VAL A 268 23.06 -4.14 -10.72
CA VAL A 268 21.93 -3.23 -11.02
C VAL A 268 20.67 -3.99 -11.42
N GLU A 269 20.80 -4.98 -12.31
CA GLU A 269 19.69 -5.82 -12.75
C GLU A 269 19.13 -6.66 -11.61
N ALA A 270 19.98 -7.17 -10.71
CA ALA A 270 19.54 -7.87 -9.51
C ALA A 270 18.74 -6.97 -8.57
N ILE A 271 19.15 -5.71 -8.38
CA ILE A 271 18.39 -4.74 -7.58
C ILE A 271 17.02 -4.46 -8.21
N ALA A 272 16.95 -4.42 -9.55
CA ALA A 272 15.68 -4.25 -10.24
C ALA A 272 14.70 -5.43 -10.05
N GLN A 273 15.20 -6.60 -9.64
CA GLN A 273 14.39 -7.77 -9.29
C GLN A 273 13.95 -7.78 -7.82
N THR A 274 14.51 -6.91 -6.98
CA THR A 274 14.12 -6.80 -5.56
C THR A 274 12.62 -6.52 -5.46
N GLN A 275 11.92 -7.34 -4.67
CA GLN A 275 10.51 -7.13 -4.41
C GLN A 275 10.33 -5.85 -3.56
N ASP A 276 9.67 -4.85 -4.14
CA ASP A 276 9.41 -3.56 -3.48
C ASP A 276 7.91 -3.30 -3.35
N ILE A 277 7.39 -3.45 -2.14
CA ILE A 277 5.95 -3.43 -1.88
C ILE A 277 5.61 -2.41 -0.79
N ALA A 278 4.71 -1.50 -1.13
CA ALA A 278 4.03 -0.63 -0.18
C ALA A 278 2.54 -0.99 -0.08
N ILE A 279 2.06 -1.23 1.14
CA ILE A 279 0.64 -1.43 1.43
C ILE A 279 0.22 -0.44 2.52
N ALA A 280 -0.60 0.56 2.21
CA ALA A 280 -0.97 1.54 3.24
C ALA A 280 -1.90 0.90 4.29
N ILE A 281 -2.97 0.23 3.87
CA ILE A 281 -3.85 -0.56 4.75
C ILE A 281 -3.94 -2.01 4.24
N ASP A 282 -3.36 -2.97 4.96
CA ASP A 282 -3.61 -4.39 4.76
C ASP A 282 -4.78 -4.83 5.62
N ASN A 283 -5.98 -4.82 5.04
CA ASN A 283 -7.22 -5.28 5.67
C ASN A 283 -7.60 -6.69 5.20
N LYS A 284 -6.65 -7.51 4.75
CA LYS A 284 -6.95 -8.86 4.27
C LYS A 284 -7.56 -9.69 5.40
N TYR A 285 -8.76 -10.22 5.20
CA TYR A 285 -9.55 -10.90 6.25
C TYR A 285 -9.79 -10.06 7.53
N GLY A 286 -9.53 -8.76 7.48
CA GLY A 286 -9.74 -7.83 8.57
C GLY A 286 -11.09 -7.15 8.49
N HIS A 287 -11.43 -6.45 9.57
CA HIS A 287 -12.65 -5.67 9.69
C HIS A 287 -12.31 -4.23 10.06
N ILE A 288 -12.84 -3.29 9.28
CA ILE A 288 -12.85 -1.85 9.58
C ILE A 288 -14.30 -1.40 9.64
N ASN A 289 -14.70 -0.74 10.73
CA ASN A 289 -16.04 -0.20 10.91
C ASN A 289 -15.96 1.19 11.54
N THR A 290 -16.37 2.27 10.86
CA THR A 290 -16.18 3.62 11.43
C THR A 290 -17.33 4.14 12.29
N GLY A 291 -18.53 3.58 12.14
CA GLY A 291 -19.60 3.74 13.12
C GLY A 291 -20.52 4.92 12.81
N TYR A 292 -20.52 5.95 13.66
CA TYR A 292 -21.41 7.11 13.51
C TYR A 292 -20.61 8.41 13.47
N GLY A 293 -20.78 9.20 12.43
CA GLY A 293 -20.14 10.49 12.31
C GLY A 293 -19.79 10.81 10.87
N ALA A 294 -18.97 11.83 10.66
CA ALA A 294 -18.39 12.08 9.35
C ALA A 294 -16.97 11.49 9.38
N ASP A 295 -16.88 10.20 9.08
CA ASP A 295 -15.66 9.44 9.27
C ASP A 295 -14.77 9.44 8.03
N ILE A 296 -13.46 9.29 8.22
CA ILE A 296 -12.50 9.30 7.11
C ILE A 296 -11.59 8.07 7.17
N VAL A 297 -11.51 7.30 6.09
CA VAL A 297 -10.47 6.29 5.85
C VAL A 297 -9.57 6.78 4.73
N GLU A 298 -8.31 7.07 5.01
CA GLU A 298 -7.35 7.58 4.02
C GLU A 298 -6.14 6.65 3.91
N ALA A 299 -5.75 6.29 2.69
CA ALA A 299 -4.66 5.35 2.46
C ALA A 299 -3.76 5.85 1.32
N THR A 300 -2.46 6.00 1.58
CA THR A 300 -1.47 6.40 0.57
C THR A 300 -0.30 5.42 0.51
N ALA A 301 -0.09 4.79 -0.64
CA ALA A 301 1.00 3.85 -0.87
C ALA A 301 1.91 4.29 -2.02
N ASN A 302 3.22 4.34 -1.79
CA ASN A 302 4.23 4.65 -2.81
C ASN A 302 5.33 3.59 -2.82
N ALA A 303 5.61 3.01 -3.98
CA ALA A 303 6.69 2.05 -4.19
C ALA A 303 7.25 2.19 -5.60
N SER A 304 8.40 1.60 -5.89
CA SER A 304 8.87 1.53 -7.28
C SER A 304 8.18 0.42 -8.08
N ASP A 305 8.04 -0.76 -7.47
CA ASP A 305 7.49 -1.96 -8.10
C ASP A 305 5.98 -2.04 -7.87
N ARG A 306 5.54 -2.26 -6.62
CA ARG A 306 4.12 -2.47 -6.32
C ARG A 306 3.59 -1.64 -5.16
N ALA A 307 2.52 -0.87 -5.41
CA ALA A 307 1.82 -0.09 -4.38
C ALA A 307 0.34 -0.49 -4.29
N ILE A 308 -0.15 -0.67 -3.07
CA ILE A 308 -1.57 -0.91 -2.79
C ILE A 308 -2.01 0.05 -1.69
N ALA A 309 -2.95 0.96 -1.97
CA ALA A 309 -3.45 1.83 -0.91
C ALA A 309 -4.27 1.01 0.10
N ILE A 310 -5.30 0.29 -0.36
CA ILE A 310 -6.14 -0.56 0.49
C ILE A 310 -6.17 -1.99 -0.06
N TYR A 311 -5.53 -2.92 0.65
CA TYR A 311 -5.61 -4.34 0.36
C TYR A 311 -6.72 -5.00 1.18
N ASN A 312 -7.93 -5.02 0.63
CA ASN A 312 -9.14 -5.47 1.33
C ASN A 312 -9.62 -6.87 0.89
N ARG A 313 -8.75 -7.68 0.29
CA ARG A 313 -9.14 -9.02 -0.19
C ARG A 313 -9.69 -9.89 0.95
N HIS A 314 -10.94 -10.32 0.83
CA HIS A 314 -11.72 -11.02 1.87
C HIS A 314 -11.90 -10.24 3.19
N GLY A 315 -11.52 -8.97 3.21
CA GLY A 315 -11.81 -8.04 4.30
C GLY A 315 -13.14 -7.34 4.10
N ASN A 316 -13.55 -6.62 5.13
CA ASN A 316 -14.72 -5.76 5.09
C ASN A 316 -14.40 -4.37 5.64
N ILE A 317 -14.85 -3.34 4.93
CA ILE A 317 -14.85 -1.94 5.36
C ILE A 317 -16.31 -1.48 5.41
N LYS A 318 -16.69 -0.85 6.52
CA LYS A 318 -18.01 -0.24 6.74
C LYS A 318 -17.82 1.16 7.31
N THR A 319 -18.47 2.19 6.77
CA THR A 319 -18.35 3.53 7.36
C THR A 319 -19.53 3.88 8.27
N GLY A 320 -20.75 3.50 7.91
CA GLY A 320 -21.89 3.45 8.83
C GLY A 320 -22.88 4.58 8.63
N TYR A 321 -22.99 5.50 9.58
CA TYR A 321 -23.94 6.62 9.52
C TYR A 321 -23.22 7.96 9.54
N GLY A 322 -23.48 8.78 8.52
CA GLY A 322 -23.10 10.18 8.41
C GLY A 322 -22.50 10.45 7.03
N THR A 323 -21.68 11.50 6.91
CA THR A 323 -21.07 11.85 5.61
C THR A 323 -19.65 11.32 5.65
N ASP A 324 -19.48 10.07 5.23
CA ASP A 324 -18.23 9.36 5.36
C ASP A 324 -17.37 9.48 4.10
N LYS A 325 -16.06 9.27 4.26
CA LYS A 325 -15.10 9.37 3.20
C LYS A 325 -14.11 8.22 3.23
N ILE A 326 -13.90 7.58 2.08
CA ILE A 326 -12.78 6.68 1.83
C ILE A 326 -11.94 7.27 0.71
N GLU A 327 -10.65 7.51 0.96
CA GLU A 327 -9.71 8.01 -0.04
C GLU A 327 -8.49 7.09 -0.16
N ALA A 328 -8.24 6.60 -1.38
CA ALA A 328 -7.16 5.66 -1.67
C ALA A 328 -6.24 6.21 -2.77
N ARG A 329 -4.94 6.30 -2.47
CA ARG A 329 -3.90 6.81 -3.38
C ARG A 329 -2.76 5.80 -3.51
N ALA A 330 -2.39 5.44 -4.74
CA ALA A 330 -1.27 4.53 -4.97
C ALA A 330 -0.41 4.95 -6.17
N ALA A 331 0.92 4.90 -6.02
CA ALA A 331 1.87 5.14 -7.10
C ALA A 331 2.99 4.09 -7.10
N ALA A 332 3.12 3.35 -8.21
CA ALA A 332 4.17 2.36 -8.46
C ALA A 332 4.14 1.88 -9.93
N SER A 333 5.04 0.97 -10.33
CA SER A 333 4.96 0.33 -11.65
C SER A 333 3.66 -0.49 -11.80
N GLU A 334 3.28 -1.26 -10.77
CA GLU A 334 1.99 -1.93 -10.60
C GLU A 334 1.26 -1.34 -9.39
N ALA A 335 0.19 -0.59 -9.63
CA ALA A 335 -0.49 0.18 -8.59
C ALA A 335 -1.98 -0.16 -8.48
N TYR A 336 -2.45 -0.25 -7.23
CA TYR A 336 -3.85 -0.53 -6.89
C TYR A 336 -4.33 0.48 -5.85
N GLY A 337 -5.45 1.13 -6.11
CA GLY A 337 -6.09 1.97 -5.11
C GLY A 337 -6.79 1.09 -4.08
N ILE A 338 -7.78 0.32 -4.52
CA ILE A 338 -8.50 -0.65 -3.70
C ILE A 338 -8.45 -2.01 -4.37
N TYR A 339 -8.03 -3.02 -3.61
CA TYR A 339 -7.94 -4.39 -4.09
C TYR A 339 -8.95 -5.29 -3.38
N GLY A 340 -10.07 -5.55 -4.05
CA GLY A 340 -11.11 -6.51 -3.68
C GLY A 340 -11.82 -6.26 -2.34
N GLY A 341 -12.59 -7.27 -1.91
CA GLY A 341 -13.32 -7.27 -0.64
C GLY A 341 -14.67 -6.57 -0.68
N ASP A 342 -15.30 -6.48 0.49
CA ASP A 342 -16.59 -5.80 0.69
C ASP A 342 -16.36 -4.39 1.23
N ILE A 343 -16.97 -3.39 0.59
CA ILE A 343 -17.02 -2.00 1.07
C ILE A 343 -18.48 -1.56 1.15
N ARG A 344 -18.90 -1.00 2.29
CA ARG A 344 -20.27 -0.49 2.48
C ARG A 344 -20.23 0.87 3.18
N THR A 345 -20.71 1.94 2.54
CA THR A 345 -20.63 3.27 3.16
C THR A 345 -21.81 3.57 4.09
N GLY A 346 -23.03 3.17 3.71
CA GLY A 346 -24.15 3.07 4.65
C GLY A 346 -25.21 4.15 4.46
N TYR A 347 -25.37 5.04 5.45
CA TYR A 347 -26.36 6.11 5.43
C TYR A 347 -25.70 7.48 5.46
N GLY A 348 -26.09 8.34 4.55
CA GLY A 348 -25.64 9.71 4.39
C GLY A 348 -24.97 9.90 3.03
N ALA A 349 -24.51 11.11 2.74
CA ALA A 349 -23.88 11.41 1.45
C ALA A 349 -22.39 11.02 1.52
N ASP A 350 -22.07 9.79 1.13
CA ASP A 350 -20.72 9.24 1.29
C ASP A 350 -19.85 9.48 0.07
N THR A 351 -18.53 9.42 0.27
CA THR A 351 -17.55 9.66 -0.79
C THR A 351 -16.47 8.59 -0.81
N LEU A 352 -16.35 7.87 -1.92
CA LEU A 352 -15.27 6.95 -2.22
C LEU A 352 -14.42 7.52 -3.37
N LYS A 353 -13.18 7.94 -3.07
CA LYS A 353 -12.25 8.50 -4.07
C LYS A 353 -10.99 7.67 -4.19
N VAL A 354 -10.61 7.38 -5.43
CA VAL A 354 -9.46 6.54 -5.72
C VAL A 354 -8.63 7.14 -6.84
N TYR A 355 -7.33 7.34 -6.58
CA TYR A 355 -6.37 7.91 -7.52
C TYR A 355 -5.12 7.04 -7.61
N VAL A 356 -4.82 6.55 -8.82
CA VAL A 356 -3.74 5.59 -9.02
C VAL A 356 -2.88 5.98 -10.21
N THR A 357 -1.56 5.88 -10.07
CA THR A 357 -0.60 6.12 -11.15
C THR A 357 0.39 4.97 -11.26
N GLY A 358 0.59 4.44 -12.46
CA GLY A 358 1.54 3.37 -12.70
C GLY A 358 1.55 2.87 -14.13
N SER A 359 2.49 2.01 -14.50
CA SER A 359 2.45 1.37 -15.83
C SER A 359 1.25 0.45 -15.99
N LYS A 360 0.93 -0.29 -14.90
CA LYS A 360 -0.30 -1.03 -14.67
C LYS A 360 -1.00 -0.39 -13.49
N ALA A 361 -2.17 0.21 -13.71
CA ALA A 361 -2.85 1.00 -12.70
C ALA A 361 -4.33 0.62 -12.64
N TYR A 362 -4.79 0.25 -11.45
CA TYR A 362 -6.20 -0.08 -11.22
C TYR A 362 -6.72 0.76 -10.06
N GLY A 363 -7.69 1.64 -10.31
CA GLY A 363 -8.36 2.39 -9.23
C GLY A 363 -8.99 1.40 -8.26
N ILE A 364 -10.04 0.74 -8.70
CA ILE A 364 -10.71 -0.35 -7.98
C ILE A 364 -10.49 -1.64 -8.75
N TYR A 365 -9.95 -2.66 -8.08
CA TYR A 365 -9.68 -3.97 -8.67
C TYR A 365 -10.54 -5.05 -7.99
N GLY A 366 -11.69 -5.35 -8.60
CA GLY A 366 -12.71 -6.27 -8.09
C GLY A 366 -13.34 -5.83 -6.78
N GLY A 367 -14.16 -6.73 -6.21
CA GLY A 367 -14.85 -6.51 -4.93
C GLY A 367 -16.34 -6.23 -5.07
N ASP A 368 -17.00 -6.04 -3.94
CA ASP A 368 -18.41 -5.73 -3.79
C ASP A 368 -18.54 -4.38 -3.07
N ILE A 369 -18.95 -3.34 -3.79
CA ILE A 369 -19.11 -1.98 -3.25
C ILE A 369 -20.60 -1.64 -3.17
N ARG A 370 -21.03 -1.11 -2.02
CA ARG A 370 -22.41 -0.67 -1.78
C ARG A 370 -22.42 0.68 -1.08
N THR A 371 -23.02 1.71 -1.66
CA THR A 371 -22.99 3.05 -1.02
C THR A 371 -24.19 3.26 -0.09
N GLY A 372 -25.39 2.84 -0.47
CA GLY A 372 -26.51 2.65 0.46
C GLY A 372 -27.60 3.71 0.32
N TYR A 373 -27.77 4.58 1.32
CA TYR A 373 -28.78 5.64 1.31
C TYR A 373 -28.10 7.00 1.40
N GLY A 374 -28.42 7.91 0.48
CA GLY A 374 -27.88 9.25 0.42
C GLY A 374 -27.38 9.55 -0.99
N ALA A 375 -26.97 10.79 -1.25
CA ALA A 375 -26.39 11.15 -2.53
C ALA A 375 -24.88 10.82 -2.49
N ASP A 376 -24.53 9.61 -2.91
CA ASP A 376 -23.18 9.08 -2.78
C ASP A 376 -22.31 9.43 -3.99
N THR A 377 -20.99 9.47 -3.78
CA THR A 377 -20.02 9.73 -4.84
C THR A 377 -18.93 8.66 -4.87
N LEU A 378 -18.76 8.00 -6.00
CA LEU A 378 -17.66 7.10 -6.30
C LEU A 378 -16.84 7.67 -7.47
N GLU A 379 -15.58 7.98 -7.23
CA GLU A 379 -14.63 8.42 -8.25
C GLU A 379 -13.40 7.51 -8.29
N ALA A 380 -13.10 6.92 -9.44
CA ALA A 380 -11.95 6.02 -9.61
C ALA A 380 -11.13 6.37 -10.85
N TYR A 381 -9.95 6.95 -10.64
CA TYR A 381 -9.05 7.40 -11.70
C TYR A 381 -7.74 6.64 -11.66
N ALA A 382 -7.35 6.10 -12.82
CA ALA A 382 -6.07 5.45 -13.02
C ALA A 382 -5.34 6.06 -14.23
N THR A 383 -4.03 6.28 -14.10
CA THR A 383 -3.18 6.77 -15.18
C THR A 383 -2.04 5.80 -15.44
N GLY A 384 -1.83 5.40 -16.69
CA GLY A 384 -0.85 4.38 -17.06
C GLY A 384 -0.98 3.88 -18.50
N SER A 385 -0.05 3.01 -18.92
CA SER A 385 -0.14 2.32 -20.21
C SER A 385 -1.22 1.24 -20.23
N GLU A 386 -1.46 0.59 -19.09
CA GLU A 386 -2.54 -0.37 -18.85
C GLU A 386 -3.31 0.12 -17.62
N ALA A 387 -4.25 1.03 -17.81
CA ALA A 387 -4.92 1.73 -16.72
C ALA A 387 -6.44 1.61 -16.78
N TYR A 388 -7.05 1.24 -15.65
CA TYR A 388 -8.49 1.17 -15.49
C TYR A 388 -8.94 1.87 -14.21
N GLY A 389 -9.95 2.73 -14.33
CA GLY A 389 -10.59 3.32 -13.16
C GLY A 389 -11.19 2.23 -12.28
N ILE A 390 -11.99 1.35 -12.89
CA ILE A 390 -12.61 0.20 -12.22
C ILE A 390 -12.41 -1.04 -13.08
N TYR A 391 -11.90 -2.12 -12.49
CA TYR A 391 -11.62 -3.38 -13.17
C TYR A 391 -12.27 -4.56 -12.45
N GLY A 392 -13.30 -5.15 -13.07
CA GLY A 392 -14.15 -6.19 -12.50
C GLY A 392 -14.94 -5.74 -11.26
N GLY A 393 -15.66 -6.68 -10.65
CA GLY A 393 -16.43 -6.45 -9.42
C GLY A 393 -17.87 -5.96 -9.64
N ASP A 394 -18.58 -5.79 -8.53
CA ASP A 394 -19.97 -5.37 -8.47
C ASP A 394 -20.10 -4.06 -7.67
N ILE A 395 -20.83 -3.09 -8.22
CA ILE A 395 -21.14 -1.80 -7.57
C ILE A 395 -22.65 -1.63 -7.50
N ARG A 396 -23.15 -1.19 -6.33
CA ARG A 396 -24.57 -0.92 -6.08
C ARG A 396 -24.71 0.39 -5.30
N THR A 397 -25.28 1.45 -5.87
CA THR A 397 -25.28 2.76 -5.18
C THR A 397 -26.49 2.93 -4.26
N GLY A 398 -27.67 2.45 -4.64
CA GLY A 398 -28.80 2.25 -3.73
C GLY A 398 -29.88 3.32 -3.87
N TYR A 399 -30.09 4.15 -2.84
CA TYR A 399 -31.11 5.21 -2.84
C TYR A 399 -30.45 6.58 -2.73
N GLY A 400 -30.74 7.46 -3.68
CA GLY A 400 -30.28 8.85 -3.68
C GLY A 400 -29.89 9.29 -5.08
N ALA A 401 -29.36 10.50 -5.22
CA ALA A 401 -28.81 10.96 -6.50
C ALA A 401 -27.32 10.64 -6.49
N ASP A 402 -26.97 9.43 -6.93
CA ASP A 402 -25.63 8.89 -6.85
C ASP A 402 -24.78 9.29 -8.05
N THR A 403 -23.47 9.41 -7.83
CA THR A 403 -22.50 9.74 -8.86
C THR A 403 -21.40 8.70 -8.93
N LEU A 404 -21.21 8.09 -10.09
CA LEU A 404 -20.10 7.19 -10.39
C LEU A 404 -19.26 7.75 -11.54
N LYS A 405 -17.98 7.97 -11.31
CA LYS A 405 -17.03 8.41 -12.34
C LYS A 405 -15.82 7.50 -12.39
N ALA A 406 -15.48 7.00 -13.57
CA ALA A 406 -14.30 6.21 -13.78
C ALA A 406 -13.53 6.67 -15.02
N SER A 407 -12.19 6.72 -14.91
CA SER A 407 -11.34 6.96 -16.10
C SER A 407 -11.59 5.94 -17.23
N SER A 408 -11.90 4.70 -16.88
CA SER A 408 -12.37 3.64 -17.78
C SER A 408 -12.87 2.44 -16.98
N PHE A 409 -13.63 1.55 -17.64
CA PHE A 409 -14.07 0.27 -17.09
C PHE A 409 -13.35 -0.91 -17.76
N GLY A 410 -13.01 -1.95 -17.00
CA GLY A 410 -12.37 -3.16 -17.53
C GLY A 410 -12.81 -4.43 -16.83
N GLY A 411 -12.56 -5.59 -17.43
CA GLY A 411 -12.76 -6.87 -16.74
C GLY A 411 -14.22 -7.25 -16.46
N GLY A 412 -15.20 -6.59 -17.11
CA GLY A 412 -16.62 -6.91 -16.97
C GLY A 412 -17.23 -6.44 -15.66
N VAL A 413 -17.10 -5.15 -15.34
CA VAL A 413 -17.72 -4.54 -14.15
C VAL A 413 -19.25 -4.61 -14.26
N ASN A 414 -19.94 -4.92 -13.16
CA ASN A 414 -21.40 -4.80 -13.07
C ASN A 414 -21.79 -3.64 -12.15
N ILE A 415 -22.61 -2.73 -12.65
CA ILE A 415 -23.02 -1.52 -11.92
C ILE A 415 -24.55 -1.47 -11.89
N LYS A 416 -25.12 -1.21 -10.71
CA LYS A 416 -26.55 -0.97 -10.51
C LYS A 416 -26.72 0.32 -9.71
N MET A 417 -27.30 1.36 -10.31
CA MET A 417 -27.39 2.64 -9.62
C MET A 417 -28.55 2.62 -8.62
N GLY A 418 -29.76 2.29 -9.04
CA GLY A 418 -30.86 1.97 -8.13
C GLY A 418 -31.99 2.97 -8.21
N TYR A 419 -32.21 3.75 -7.15
CA TYR A 419 -33.31 4.70 -7.06
C TYR A 419 -32.78 6.14 -6.94
N GLY A 420 -33.18 6.98 -7.88
CA GLY A 420 -32.94 8.41 -7.86
C GLY A 420 -32.34 8.89 -9.17
N ASN A 421 -31.94 10.16 -9.22
CA ASN A 421 -31.39 10.70 -10.46
C ASN A 421 -29.88 10.45 -10.50
N ASP A 422 -29.48 9.30 -11.03
CA ASP A 422 -28.11 8.85 -10.96
C ASP A 422 -27.28 9.32 -12.16
N TYR A 423 -25.98 9.44 -11.94
CA TYR A 423 -25.01 9.86 -12.97
C TYR A 423 -23.85 8.89 -13.04
N VAL A 424 -23.57 8.38 -14.24
CA VAL A 424 -22.43 7.50 -14.52
C VAL A 424 -21.56 8.12 -15.62
N GLU A 425 -20.25 8.17 -15.41
CA GLU A 425 -19.27 8.65 -16.41
C GLU A 425 -18.12 7.66 -16.58
N GLY A 426 -17.81 7.36 -17.84
CA GLY A 426 -16.71 6.48 -18.24
C GLY A 426 -17.12 5.52 -19.35
N PHE A 427 -16.13 4.95 -20.06
CA PHE A 427 -16.35 3.92 -21.07
C PHE A 427 -15.46 2.70 -20.82
N GLY A 428 -15.89 1.51 -21.23
CA GLY A 428 -15.12 0.29 -21.07
C GLY A 428 -15.96 -0.99 -21.03
N GLN A 429 -15.33 -2.10 -20.63
CA GLN A 429 -16.00 -3.40 -20.49
C GLN A 429 -16.88 -3.43 -19.22
N ALA A 430 -18.15 -3.04 -19.36
CA ALA A 430 -19.11 -2.97 -18.25
C ALA A 430 -20.54 -3.32 -18.66
N THR A 431 -21.33 -3.76 -17.67
CA THR A 431 -22.80 -3.82 -17.73
C THR A 431 -23.37 -2.88 -16.67
N ILE A 432 -24.18 -1.91 -17.09
CA ILE A 432 -24.65 -0.81 -16.24
C ILE A 432 -26.17 -0.71 -16.31
N TYR A 433 -26.82 -0.74 -15.16
CA TYR A 433 -28.26 -0.50 -15.01
C TYR A 433 -28.42 0.83 -14.29
N GLY A 434 -29.09 1.81 -14.90
CA GLY A 434 -29.44 3.07 -14.23
C GLY A 434 -30.43 2.75 -13.11
N GLY A 435 -31.67 2.41 -13.46
CA GLY A 435 -32.63 1.88 -12.51
C GLY A 435 -33.95 2.60 -12.60
N GLU A 436 -34.42 3.12 -11.47
CA GLU A 436 -35.64 3.89 -11.36
C GLU A 436 -35.33 5.39 -11.26
N ASP A 437 -36.21 6.22 -11.83
CA ASP A 437 -36.11 7.69 -11.97
C ASP A 437 -35.32 8.14 -13.22
N PHE A 438 -34.61 9.28 -13.17
CA PHE A 438 -33.97 9.87 -14.35
C PHE A 438 -32.46 9.71 -14.29
N ASP A 439 -31.93 8.79 -15.08
CA ASP A 439 -30.52 8.44 -15.07
C ASP A 439 -29.76 8.98 -16.28
N THR A 440 -28.52 9.38 -16.04
CA THR A 440 -27.62 9.91 -17.07
C THR A 440 -26.37 9.05 -17.20
N LEU A 441 -26.14 8.55 -18.42
CA LEU A 441 -24.85 8.00 -18.83
C LEU A 441 -24.06 9.04 -19.61
N SER A 442 -22.87 9.37 -19.13
CA SER A 442 -21.94 10.30 -19.77
C SER A 442 -20.77 9.57 -20.42
N LEU A 443 -20.72 9.69 -21.75
CA LEU A 443 -19.64 9.27 -22.63
C LEU A 443 -18.92 10.52 -23.21
N GLY A 444 -18.94 11.65 -22.49
CA GLY A 444 -18.51 12.97 -22.96
C GLY A 444 -17.06 13.10 -23.44
N SER A 445 -16.25 12.06 -23.31
CA SER A 445 -14.91 11.97 -23.94
C SER A 445 -14.94 11.53 -25.41
N TYR A 446 -16.12 11.15 -25.92
CA TYR A 446 -16.32 10.57 -27.24
C TYR A 446 -17.49 11.27 -27.94
N ASN A 447 -17.45 11.34 -29.27
CA ASN A 447 -18.62 11.71 -30.06
C ASN A 447 -19.53 10.49 -30.22
N LYS A 448 -20.84 10.70 -30.41
CA LYS A 448 -21.77 9.62 -30.74
C LYS A 448 -21.29 8.78 -31.93
N SER A 449 -20.74 9.43 -32.96
CA SER A 449 -20.27 8.77 -34.19
C SER A 449 -19.07 7.84 -34.00
N ASP A 450 -18.40 7.89 -32.85
CA ASP A 450 -17.26 7.02 -32.57
C ASP A 450 -17.70 5.58 -32.29
N PHE A 451 -18.97 5.38 -31.91
CA PHE A 451 -19.50 4.08 -31.51
C PHE A 451 -20.31 3.38 -32.61
N ASN A 452 -20.20 2.06 -32.63
CA ASN A 452 -21.24 1.19 -33.19
C ASN A 452 -22.30 0.96 -32.09
N ILE A 453 -23.48 1.55 -32.25
CA ILE A 453 -24.56 1.49 -31.27
C ILE A 453 -25.63 0.51 -31.76
N GLN A 454 -25.95 -0.48 -30.93
CA GLN A 454 -26.99 -1.48 -31.19
C GLN A 454 -28.00 -1.48 -30.05
N ILE A 455 -29.25 -1.80 -30.37
CA ILE A 455 -30.28 -2.04 -29.35
C ILE A 455 -30.70 -3.49 -29.44
N ASP A 456 -30.42 -4.21 -28.37
CA ASP A 456 -31.01 -5.52 -28.06
C ASP A 456 -32.18 -5.27 -27.10
N ASN A 457 -33.20 -6.12 -27.06
CA ASN A 457 -34.50 -5.84 -26.44
C ASN A 457 -34.41 -5.23 -25.03
N ASP A 458 -33.38 -5.61 -24.26
CA ASP A 458 -33.17 -5.16 -22.88
C ASP A 458 -31.94 -4.25 -22.70
N PHE A 459 -31.12 -4.01 -23.74
CA PHE A 459 -29.87 -3.26 -23.64
C PHE A 459 -29.57 -2.36 -24.85
N THR A 460 -29.06 -1.18 -24.55
CA THR A 460 -28.24 -0.41 -25.47
C THR A 460 -26.80 -0.91 -25.39
N VAL A 461 -26.21 -1.23 -26.53
CA VAL A 461 -24.85 -1.76 -26.64
C VAL A 461 -23.97 -0.75 -27.36
N PHE A 462 -22.91 -0.30 -26.70
CA PHE A 462 -21.90 0.58 -27.27
C PHE A 462 -20.64 -0.22 -27.57
N GLU A 463 -20.21 -0.24 -28.82
CA GLU A 463 -18.98 -0.88 -29.26
C GLU A 463 -17.99 0.13 -29.84
N LEU A 464 -16.77 0.14 -29.33
CA LEU A 464 -15.65 0.96 -29.81
C LEU A 464 -14.36 0.16 -29.74
N GLY A 465 -13.70 -0.06 -30.89
CA GLY A 465 -12.40 -0.75 -30.95
C GLY A 465 -12.42 -2.17 -30.37
N GLY A 466 -13.55 -2.88 -30.46
CA GLY A 466 -13.74 -4.22 -29.87
C GLY A 466 -14.04 -4.22 -28.36
N THR A 467 -14.11 -3.06 -27.73
CA THR A 467 -14.60 -2.90 -26.35
C THR A 467 -16.11 -2.73 -26.37
N VAL A 468 -16.82 -3.46 -25.50
CA VAL A 468 -18.28 -3.48 -25.44
C VAL A 468 -18.76 -3.04 -24.07
N MET A 469 -19.64 -2.04 -24.04
CA MET A 469 -20.43 -1.64 -22.88
C MET A 469 -21.90 -1.98 -23.14
N ARG A 470 -22.59 -2.51 -22.13
CA ARG A 470 -24.04 -2.75 -22.16
C ARG A 470 -24.72 -1.88 -21.12
N THR A 471 -25.74 -1.16 -21.51
CA THR A 471 -26.50 -0.32 -20.59
C THR A 471 -28.00 -0.51 -20.76
N SER A 472 -28.75 -0.33 -19.69
CA SER A 472 -30.20 -0.33 -19.69
C SER A 472 -30.71 0.69 -18.68
N GLU A 473 -31.97 1.11 -18.82
CA GLU A 473 -32.63 2.00 -17.84
C GLU A 473 -31.89 3.34 -17.72
N PHE A 474 -31.63 4.00 -18.86
CA PHE A 474 -31.08 5.36 -18.90
C PHE A 474 -31.95 6.26 -19.78
N GLU A 475 -32.34 7.41 -19.25
CA GLU A 475 -33.15 8.41 -19.93
C GLU A 475 -32.30 9.34 -20.80
N GLN A 476 -31.05 9.60 -20.39
CA GLN A 476 -30.12 10.49 -21.09
C GLN A 476 -28.74 9.86 -21.33
N TYR A 477 -28.24 10.07 -22.54
CA TYR A 477 -26.89 9.74 -22.99
C TYR A 477 -26.18 11.02 -23.41
N SER A 478 -25.11 11.39 -22.70
CA SER A 478 -24.36 12.63 -22.93
C SER A 478 -23.04 12.31 -23.64
N PHE A 479 -22.80 12.92 -24.80
CA PHE A 479 -21.58 12.77 -25.60
C PHE A 479 -20.88 14.13 -25.78
N ALA A 480 -19.67 14.12 -26.34
CA ALA A 480 -18.94 15.35 -26.65
C ALA A 480 -19.68 16.26 -27.65
N ASP A 481 -20.51 15.67 -28.52
CA ASP A 481 -21.28 16.35 -29.57
C ASP A 481 -22.73 16.68 -29.18
N GLY A 482 -23.19 16.28 -27.98
CA GLY A 482 -24.48 16.68 -27.43
C GLY A 482 -25.15 15.63 -26.53
N ASP A 483 -26.35 15.97 -26.09
CA ASP A 483 -27.19 15.10 -25.26
C ASP A 483 -28.29 14.44 -26.09
N TYR A 484 -28.47 13.14 -25.88
CA TYR A 484 -29.40 12.30 -26.62
C TYR A 484 -30.31 11.57 -25.65
N SER A 485 -31.62 11.63 -25.90
CA SER A 485 -32.56 10.68 -25.29
C SER A 485 -32.43 9.32 -25.99
N PHE A 486 -32.93 8.26 -25.36
CA PHE A 486 -33.01 6.94 -25.97
C PHE A 486 -33.56 6.95 -27.41
N HIS A 487 -34.61 7.74 -27.67
CA HIS A 487 -35.24 7.86 -28.99
C HIS A 487 -34.34 8.55 -30.03
N ASN A 488 -33.51 9.49 -29.59
CA ASN A 488 -32.62 10.26 -30.48
C ASN A 488 -31.24 9.61 -30.64
N LEU A 489 -30.92 8.59 -29.85
CA LEU A 489 -29.63 7.90 -29.88
C LEU A 489 -29.43 7.07 -31.16
N ILE A 490 -30.52 6.57 -31.77
CA ILE A 490 -30.47 5.71 -32.97
C ILE A 490 -30.87 6.47 -34.24
N ALA A 491 -31.43 7.68 -34.10
CA ALA A 491 -31.71 8.58 -35.22
C ALA A 491 -30.39 9.19 -35.75
#